data_AF-A0A921B8B3-F1
#
_entry.id   AF-A0A921B8B3-F1
#
_cell.length_a   1.000
_cell.length_b   1.000
_cell.length_c   1.000
_cell.angle_alpha   90.00
_cell.angle_beta   90.00
_cell.angle_gamma   90.00
#
_symmetry.space_group_name_H-M   'P 1'
#
loop_
_entity.id
_entity.type
_entity.pdbx_description
1 polymer ?
#
loop_
_entity_poly.entity_id
_entity_poly.type
_entity_poly.pdbx_seq_one_letter_code
_entity_poly.pdbx_strand_id
1 'polypeptide(L)' 'MSLLKGKNILIVGVANKHSIASGIAASMAKHGAN' A
#
# COMPACT_ATOMS: atom_id res chain seq x y z
N MET A 1 -7.21 13.42 -9.42
CA MET A 1 -7.91 12.21 -8.91
C MET A 1 -6.87 11.18 -8.53
N SER A 2 -6.92 10.62 -7.32
CA SER A 2 -5.94 9.60 -6.89
C SER A 2 -6.46 8.21 -7.27
N LEU A 3 -5.61 7.37 -7.87
CA LEU A 3 -6.00 6.08 -8.47
C LEU A 3 -6.76 5.16 -7.51
N LEU A 4 -6.39 5.17 -6.23
CA LEU A 4 -6.92 4.26 -5.21
C LEU A 4 -7.74 4.97 -4.13
N LYS A 5 -8.16 6.22 -4.37
CA LYS A 5 -8.87 7.02 -3.37
C LYS A 5 -10.09 6.27 -2.81
N GLY A 6 -10.10 6.08 -1.49
CA GLY A 6 -11.22 5.47 -0.76
C GLY A 6 -11.32 3.95 -0.93
N LYS A 7 -10.30 3.29 -1.48
CA LYS A 7 -10.22 1.83 -1.54
C LYS A 7 -9.47 1.33 -0.31
N ASN A 8 -10.03 0.31 0.34
CA ASN A 8 -9.38 -0.40 1.44
C ASN A 8 -8.68 -1.64 0.86
N ILE A 9 -7.39 -1.82 1.17
CA ILE A 9 -6.57 -2.88 0.61
C ILE A 9 -5.88 -3.63 1.75
N LEU A 10 -6.08 -4.95 1.82
CA LEU A 10 -5.35 -5.82 2.75
C LEU A 10 -4.03 -6.24 2.11
N ILE A 11 -2.90 -5.84 2.72
CA ILE A 11 -1.57 -6.27 2.31
C ILE A 11 -1.01 -7.16 3.41
N VAL A 12 -0.71 -8.41 3.06
CA VAL A 12 -0.11 -9.41 3.96
C VAL A 12 1.37 -9.63 3.62
N GLY A 13 2.12 -10.22 4.55
CA GLY A 13 3.53 -10.55 4.32
C GLY A 13 4.50 -9.35 4.44
N VAL A 14 4.08 -8.26 5.09
CA VAL A 14 5.01 -7.20 5.52
C VAL A 14 5.72 -7.67 6.78
N ALA A 15 7.02 -7.97 6.67
CA ALA A 15 7.83 -8.35 7.82
C ALA A 15 8.66 -7.16 8.34
N ASN A 16 9.20 -6.35 7.42
CA ASN A 16 9.98 -5.15 7.74
C ASN A 16 10.03 -4.19 6.53
N LYS A 17 10.73 -3.06 6.68
CA LYS A 17 10.88 -2.03 5.63
C LYS A 17 11.57 -2.50 4.33
N HIS A 18 12.26 -3.64 4.35
CA HIS A 18 12.91 -4.24 3.18
C HIS A 18 12.04 -5.29 2.49
N SER A 19 10.86 -5.62 3.04
CA SER A 19 9.91 -6.51 2.40
C SER A 19 9.37 -5.88 1.11
N ILE A 20 9.16 -6.71 0.07
CA ILE A 20 8.49 -6.28 -1.17
C ILE A 20 7.10 -5.70 -0.84
N ALA A 21 6.36 -6.36 0.06
CA ALA A 21 5.05 -5.91 0.52
C ALA A 21 5.09 -4.50 1.16
N SER A 22 6.20 -4.10 1.77
CA SER A 22 6.36 -2.74 2.31
C SER A 22 6.43 -1.69 1.20
N GLY A 23 7.12 -1.98 0.09
CA GLY A 23 7.16 -1.11 -1.08
C GLY A 23 5.81 -1.00 -1.78
N ILE A 24 5.09 -2.13 -1.88
CA ILE A 24 3.73 -2.16 -2.40
C ILE A 24 2.82 -1.29 -1.53
N ALA A 25 2.83 -1.48 -0.20
CA ALA A 25 2.03 -0.69 0.74
C ALA A 25 2.30 0.81 0.63
N ALA A 26 3.57 1.22 0.58
CA ALA A 26 3.93 2.63 0.40
C ALA A 26 3.42 3.22 -0.92
N SER A 27 3.52 2.46 -2.02
CA SER A 27 2.99 2.88 -3.33
C SER A 27 1.46 3.00 -3.30
N MET A 28 0.76 2.04 -2.68
CA MET A 28 -0.71 2.06 -2.57
C MET A 28 -1.20 3.26 -1.75
N ALA A 29 -0.56 3.54 -0.62
CA ALA A 29 -0.84 4.72 0.21
C ALA A 29 -0.57 6.03 -0.56
N LYS A 30 0.55 6.12 -1.30
CA LYS A 30 0.86 7.28 -2.16
C LYS A 30 -0.21 7.53 -3.22
N HIS A 31 -0.89 6.48 -3.68
CA HIS A 31 -2.00 6.57 -4.63
C HIS A 31 -3.38 6.65 -3.97
N GLY A 32 -3.45 6.88 -2.66
CA GLY A 32 -4.67 7.25 -1.93
C GLY A 32 -5.50 6.09 -1.42
N ALA A 33 -4.94 4.88 -1.32
CA ALA A 33 -5.55 3.81 -0.53
C ALA A 33 -5.61 4.23 0.95
N ASN A 34 -6.65 3.78 1.66
CA ASN A 34 -6.84 4.03 3.10
C ASN A 34 -5.96 3.11 3.95
#